data_AF-A0A9D8P0E8-F1
#
_entry.id   AF-A0A9D8P0E8-F1
#
_cell.length_a   1.000
_cell.length_b   1.000
_cell.length_c   1.000
_cell.angle_alpha   90.00
_cell.angle_beta   90.00
_cell.angle_gamma   90.00
#
_symmetry.space_group_name_H-M   'P 1'
#
loop_
_entity.id
_entity.type
_entity.pdbx_description
1 polymer ?
#
loop_
_entity_poly.entity_id
_entity_poly.type
_entity_poly.pdbx_seq_one_letter_code
_entity_poly.pdbx_strand_id
1 'polypeptide(L)'
;MTYCLAIKVNDGLIFATDSRTHAGVDYASVYSKMHRFELNGNRLLVLLAAGSLATTQAVLNRIRRDLDDPDAPANLHTMDYIFDVASYIGGISVQVQEQHLSAMQRCGFSGEASFILGGQIRGKDPEILLIYPQGNYITVAPNTPYLQIGETKYGKPILDRMIGPTTSLEDAARCALVSLDSTMRSNISVGPPVELAIYRRDSFHVSHYLNLEMTSQFYTAMQKNWAEGIRQAFNRLPRFDWESNWEQLPEPVYDPAVPFCTEPDGLFEEIAPPQSA
;
A
#
# COMPACT_ATOMS: atom_id res chain seq x y z
N MET A 1 -2.32 7.74 5.81
CA MET A 1 -3.55 6.99 6.14
C MET A 1 -4.06 6.26 4.91
N THR A 2 -3.33 5.25 4.44
CA THR A 2 -3.68 4.44 3.25
C THR A 2 -2.72 3.26 3.19
N TYR A 3 -3.16 2.10 2.75
CA TYR A 3 -2.27 1.06 2.25
C TYR A 3 -2.87 0.42 1.00
N CYS A 4 -2.14 0.49 -0.11
CA CYS A 4 -2.47 -0.18 -1.36
C CYS A 4 -1.31 -1.06 -1.82
N LEU A 5 -1.65 -2.17 -2.47
CA LEU A 5 -0.72 -3.20 -2.92
C LEU A 5 -1.16 -3.69 -4.30
N ALA A 6 -0.20 -3.82 -5.21
CA ALA A 6 -0.38 -4.59 -6.44
C ALA A 6 0.71 -5.66 -6.55
N ILE A 7 0.34 -6.86 -6.98
CA ILE A 7 1.24 -8.00 -7.18
C ILE A 7 1.13 -8.45 -8.64
N LYS A 8 2.26 -8.70 -9.28
CA LYS A 8 2.38 -9.31 -10.60
C LYS A 8 2.86 -10.75 -10.44
N VAL A 9 2.12 -11.70 -10.97
CA VAL A 9 2.57 -13.09 -11.10
C VAL A 9 2.48 -13.51 -12.56
N ASN A 10 3.00 -14.68 -12.92
CA ASN A 10 2.96 -15.17 -14.29
C ASN A 10 1.52 -15.25 -14.81
N ASP A 11 0.58 -15.68 -13.97
CA ASP A 11 -0.81 -15.89 -14.39
C ASP A 11 -1.68 -14.63 -14.41
N GLY A 12 -1.16 -13.49 -13.94
CA GLY A 12 -1.91 -12.23 -13.94
C GLY A 12 -1.53 -11.26 -12.82
N LEU A 13 -2.51 -10.47 -12.37
CA LEU A 13 -2.31 -9.38 -11.41
C LEU A 13 -3.28 -9.48 -10.24
N ILE A 14 -2.82 -9.05 -9.06
CA ILE A 14 -3.63 -8.91 -7.85
C ILE A 14 -3.54 -7.45 -7.42
N PHE A 15 -4.68 -6.88 -7.03
CA PHE A 15 -4.77 -5.55 -6.45
C PHE A 15 -5.49 -5.64 -5.11
N ALA A 16 -4.97 -4.96 -4.09
CA ALA A 16 -5.59 -4.92 -2.78
C ALA A 16 -5.45 -3.53 -2.16
N THR A 17 -6.53 -3.02 -1.54
CA THR A 17 -6.55 -1.71 -0.89
C THR A 17 -7.32 -1.73 0.40
N ASP A 18 -6.90 -0.92 1.36
CA ASP A 18 -7.77 -0.48 2.45
C ASP A 18 -8.69 0.67 1.98
N SER A 19 -9.72 1.01 2.75
CA SER A 19 -10.65 2.10 2.38
C SER A 19 -10.73 3.22 3.41
N ARG A 20 -10.11 3.07 4.59
CA ARG A 20 -10.05 4.16 5.58
C ARG A 20 -9.25 5.34 5.04
N THR A 21 -9.83 6.53 5.13
CA THR A 21 -9.22 7.76 4.61
C THR A 21 -9.43 8.91 5.58
N HIS A 22 -8.41 9.75 5.75
CA HIS A 22 -8.54 11.00 6.52
C HIS A 22 -8.99 12.11 5.58
N ALA A 23 -10.16 12.68 5.84
CA ALA A 23 -10.72 13.80 5.06
C ALA A 23 -10.56 15.16 5.78
N GLY A 24 -9.93 15.17 6.96
CA GLY A 24 -9.72 16.36 7.79
C GLY A 24 -9.42 15.95 9.22
N VAL A 25 -8.99 16.88 10.08
CA VAL A 25 -8.80 16.64 11.51
C VAL A 25 -10.13 16.09 12.08
N ASP A 26 -10.09 14.91 12.70
CA ASP A 26 -11.23 14.17 13.26
C ASP A 26 -12.24 13.56 12.26
N TYR A 27 -12.00 13.68 10.95
CA TYR A 27 -12.85 13.06 9.92
C TYR A 27 -12.18 11.86 9.27
N ALA A 28 -12.42 10.69 9.85
CA ALA A 28 -12.18 9.41 9.17
C ALA A 28 -13.43 9.00 8.38
N SER A 29 -13.27 8.69 7.10
CA SER A 29 -14.34 8.25 6.21
C SER A 29 -13.87 7.07 5.36
N VAL A 30 -14.82 6.42 4.69
CA VAL A 30 -14.56 5.27 3.81
C VAL A 30 -14.62 5.73 2.36
N TYR A 31 -13.51 5.61 1.65
CA TYR A 31 -13.42 5.85 0.21
C TYR A 31 -12.72 4.68 -0.47
N SER A 32 -13.27 4.24 -1.60
CA SER A 32 -12.58 3.27 -2.45
C SER A 32 -11.30 3.90 -2.99
N LYS A 33 -10.22 3.12 -2.94
CA LYS A 33 -8.90 3.52 -3.45
C LYS A 33 -8.50 2.74 -4.69
N MET A 34 -9.42 1.93 -5.21
CA MET A 34 -9.24 1.08 -6.38
C MET A 34 -10.18 1.51 -7.49
N HIS A 35 -9.63 2.05 -8.57
CA HIS A 35 -10.40 2.54 -9.71
C HIS A 35 -10.13 1.67 -10.93
N ARG A 36 -11.18 1.07 -11.48
CA ARG A 36 -11.10 0.11 -12.58
C ARG A 36 -11.63 0.73 -13.86
N PHE A 37 -10.91 0.52 -14.95
CA PHE A 37 -11.26 0.97 -16.30
C PHE A 37 -11.20 -0.24 -17.23
N GLU A 38 -12.35 -0.86 -17.47
CA GLU A 38 -12.52 -1.94 -18.46
C GLU A 38 -12.96 -1.31 -19.78
N LEU A 39 -12.01 -1.15 -20.70
CA LEU A 39 -12.20 -0.36 -21.91
C LEU A 39 -12.28 -1.29 -23.12
N ASN A 40 -13.41 -1.24 -23.83
CA ASN A 40 -13.64 -1.87 -25.14
C ASN A 40 -13.31 -3.38 -25.22
N GLY A 41 -13.29 -4.10 -24.08
CA GLY A 41 -12.98 -5.54 -24.03
C GLY A 41 -11.57 -5.93 -24.50
N ASN A 42 -10.68 -4.96 -24.72
CA ASN A 42 -9.31 -5.18 -25.16
C ASN A 42 -8.28 -4.60 -24.19
N ARG A 43 -8.74 -4.02 -23.07
CA ARG A 43 -7.91 -3.36 -22.10
C ARG A 43 -8.58 -3.37 -20.73
N LEU A 44 -7.80 -3.75 -19.72
CA LEU A 44 -8.10 -3.47 -18.33
C LEU A 44 -7.01 -2.58 -17.77
N LEU A 45 -7.39 -1.49 -17.12
CA LEU A 45 -6.51 -0.68 -16.28
C LEU A 45 -7.10 -0.59 -14.87
N VAL A 46 -6.26 -0.71 -13.85
CA VAL A 46 -6.60 -0.55 -12.45
C VAL A 46 -5.64 0.48 -11.85
N LEU A 47 -6.19 1.53 -11.27
CA LEU A 47 -5.45 2.61 -10.62
C LEU A 47 -5.72 2.56 -9.12
N LEU A 48 -4.66 2.35 -8.34
CA LEU A 48 -4.69 2.45 -6.89
C LEU A 48 -4.16 3.83 -6.47
N ALA A 49 -4.80 4.47 -5.49
CA ALA A 49 -4.47 5.83 -5.10
C ALA A 49 -4.15 5.97 -3.60
N ALA A 50 -3.10 6.71 -3.27
CA ALA A 50 -2.72 7.05 -1.91
C ALA A 50 -2.23 8.51 -1.80
N GLY A 51 -2.35 9.10 -0.61
CA GLY A 51 -1.94 10.48 -0.34
C GLY A 51 -3.12 11.42 -0.15
N SER A 52 -2.99 12.66 -0.60
CA SER A 52 -4.03 13.69 -0.51
C SER A 52 -5.30 13.26 -1.25
N LEU A 53 -6.42 13.11 -0.52
CA LEU A 53 -7.71 12.71 -1.10
C LEU A 53 -8.21 13.73 -2.14
N ALA A 54 -8.01 15.03 -1.89
CA ALA A 54 -8.39 16.07 -2.84
C ALA A 54 -7.61 15.94 -4.16
N THR A 55 -6.30 15.67 -4.06
CA THR A 55 -5.43 15.48 -5.22
C THR A 55 -5.82 14.22 -6.00
N THR A 56 -5.99 13.07 -5.33
CA THR A 56 -6.36 11.82 -5.99
C THR A 56 -7.72 11.91 -6.68
N GLN A 57 -8.71 12.56 -6.06
CA GLN A 57 -10.02 12.80 -6.67
C GLN A 57 -9.95 13.74 -7.87
N ALA A 58 -9.16 14.82 -7.78
CA ALA A 58 -8.99 15.74 -8.91
C ALA A 58 -8.33 15.05 -10.11
N VAL A 59 -7.33 14.20 -9.88
CA VAL A 59 -6.72 13.36 -10.93
C VAL A 59 -7.75 12.44 -11.57
N LEU A 60 -8.54 11.71 -10.76
CA LEU A 60 -9.59 10.81 -11.26
C LEU A 60 -10.67 11.55 -12.05
N ASN A 61 -11.07 12.73 -11.59
CA ASN A 61 -12.04 13.57 -12.29
C ASN A 61 -11.52 14.03 -13.65
N ARG A 62 -10.22 14.36 -13.75
CA ARG A 62 -9.61 14.73 -15.04
C ARG A 62 -9.55 13.55 -16.00
N ILE A 63 -9.15 12.37 -15.51
CA ILE A 63 -9.16 11.13 -16.31
C ILE A 63 -10.57 10.85 -16.85
N ARG A 64 -11.60 10.95 -16.01
CA ARG A 64 -13.00 10.74 -16.43
C ARG A 64 -13.45 11.77 -17.46
N ARG A 65 -13.13 13.05 -17.24
CA ARG A 65 -13.44 14.11 -18.19
C ARG A 65 -12.83 13.82 -19.56
N ASP A 66 -11.55 13.45 -19.62
CA ASP A 66 -10.86 13.19 -20.88
C ASP A 66 -11.35 11.88 -21.55
N LEU A 67 -11.96 10.96 -20.79
CA LEU A 67 -12.65 9.78 -21.33
C LEU A 67 -14.03 10.12 -21.93
N ASP A 68 -14.75 11.07 -21.32
CA ASP A 68 -16.08 11.51 -21.76
C ASP A 68 -16.01 12.52 -22.92
N ASP A 69 -14.83 13.10 -23.17
CA ASP A 69 -14.58 14.11 -24.21
C ASP A 69 -14.07 13.45 -25.51
N PRO A 70 -14.87 13.42 -26.60
CA PRO A 70 -14.46 12.84 -27.87
C PRO A 70 -13.30 13.58 -28.54
N ASP A 71 -13.09 14.85 -28.20
CA ASP A 71 -12.07 15.71 -28.77
C ASP A 71 -10.79 15.73 -27.90
N ALA A 72 -10.75 14.94 -26.82
CA ALA A 72 -9.57 14.82 -25.97
C ALA A 72 -8.38 14.28 -26.79
N PRO A 73 -7.24 14.99 -26.81
CA PRO A 73 -6.09 14.62 -27.66
C PRO A 73 -5.47 13.27 -27.25
N ALA A 74 -5.57 12.91 -25.97
CA ALA A 74 -5.13 11.62 -25.45
C ALA A 74 -5.96 11.23 -24.22
N ASN A 75 -6.33 9.96 -24.11
CA ASN A 75 -7.00 9.41 -22.94
C ASN A 75 -6.67 7.90 -22.82
N LEU A 76 -7.31 7.23 -21.85
CA LEU A 76 -7.03 5.81 -21.59
C LEU A 76 -7.44 4.86 -22.73
N HIS A 77 -8.23 5.30 -23.72
CA HIS A 77 -8.54 4.49 -24.91
C HIS A 77 -7.44 4.55 -25.99
N THR A 78 -6.74 5.68 -26.11
CA THR A 78 -5.88 5.95 -27.28
C THR A 78 -4.42 5.53 -27.10
N MET A 79 -3.97 5.30 -25.87
CA MET A 79 -2.57 4.95 -25.57
C MET A 79 -2.28 3.46 -25.82
N ASP A 80 -1.11 3.11 -26.35
CA ASP A 80 -0.77 1.72 -26.71
C ASP A 80 0.00 0.95 -25.63
N TYR A 81 0.69 1.68 -24.74
CA TYR A 81 1.51 1.08 -23.68
C TYR A 81 1.06 1.54 -22.28
N ILE A 82 1.23 0.67 -21.28
CA ILE A 82 0.90 1.00 -19.90
C ILE A 82 1.79 2.16 -19.38
N PHE A 83 3.04 2.26 -19.83
CA PHE A 83 3.92 3.37 -19.44
C PHE A 83 3.47 4.73 -20.03
N ASP A 84 2.79 4.74 -21.18
CA ASP A 84 2.18 5.97 -21.72
C ASP A 84 1.04 6.43 -20.81
N VAL A 85 0.22 5.48 -20.36
CA VAL A 85 -0.84 5.73 -19.38
C VAL A 85 -0.25 6.25 -18.06
N ALA A 86 0.84 5.66 -17.58
CA ALA A 86 1.53 6.12 -16.37
C ALA A 86 2.06 7.56 -16.53
N SER A 87 2.65 7.87 -17.70
CA SER A 87 3.14 9.22 -18.02
C SER A 87 2.01 10.25 -18.04
N TYR A 88 0.87 9.90 -18.64
CA TYR A 88 -0.33 10.73 -18.68
C TYR A 88 -0.89 11.01 -17.27
N ILE A 89 -1.08 9.97 -16.46
CA ILE A 89 -1.58 10.12 -15.08
C ILE A 89 -0.59 10.93 -14.23
N GLY A 90 0.71 10.68 -14.36
CA GLY A 90 1.77 11.43 -13.69
C GLY A 90 1.72 12.92 -14.04
N GLY A 91 1.56 13.25 -15.32
CA GLY A 91 1.42 14.63 -15.79
C GLY A 91 0.21 15.35 -15.20
N ILE A 92 -0.95 14.69 -15.15
CA ILE A 92 -2.15 15.23 -14.49
C ILE A 92 -1.89 15.45 -13.00
N SER A 93 -1.29 14.47 -12.32
CA SER A 93 -1.00 14.58 -10.88
C SER A 93 -0.12 15.77 -10.54
N VAL A 94 0.97 15.95 -11.29
CA VAL A 94 1.87 17.11 -11.12
C VAL A 94 1.12 18.42 -11.30
N GLN A 95 0.32 18.55 -12.37
CA GLN A 95 -0.47 19.76 -12.62
C GLN A 95 -1.44 20.08 -11.48
N VAL A 96 -2.17 19.08 -10.98
CA VAL A 96 -3.12 19.23 -9.86
C VAL A 96 -2.41 19.66 -8.59
N GLN A 97 -1.25 19.07 -8.28
CA GLN A 97 -0.47 19.42 -7.10
C GLN A 97 0.09 20.84 -7.18
N GLU A 98 0.61 21.24 -8.34
CA GLU A 98 1.18 22.57 -8.56
C GLU A 98 0.14 23.70 -8.41
N GLN A 99 -1.12 23.46 -8.82
CA GLN A 99 -2.21 24.43 -8.68
C GLN A 99 -2.44 24.90 -7.24
N HIS A 100 -2.16 24.04 -6.25
CA HIS A 100 -2.45 24.30 -4.84
C HIS A 100 -1.20 24.41 -3.96
N LEU A 101 0.00 24.27 -4.54
CA LEU A 101 1.26 24.16 -3.82
C LEU A 101 1.48 25.30 -2.82
N SER A 102 1.31 26.55 -3.25
CA SER A 102 1.53 27.72 -2.38
C SER A 102 0.57 27.79 -1.20
N ALA A 103 -0.68 27.38 -1.37
CA ALA A 103 -1.67 27.36 -0.30
C ALA A 103 -1.39 26.23 0.69
N MET A 104 -1.04 25.05 0.19
CA MET A 104 -0.72 23.87 0.99
C MET A 104 0.52 24.08 1.86
N GLN A 105 1.58 24.69 1.29
CA GLN A 105 2.80 25.04 2.02
C GLN A 105 2.54 25.99 3.19
N ARG A 106 1.69 27.01 3.00
CA ARG A 106 1.32 27.94 4.07
C ARG A 106 0.59 27.28 5.23
N CYS A 107 -0.19 26.23 4.95
CA CYS A 107 -0.98 25.52 5.96
C CYS A 107 -0.26 24.29 6.53
N GLY A 108 0.97 23.96 6.07
CA GLY A 108 1.73 22.80 6.55
C GLY A 108 1.16 21.44 6.13
N PHE A 109 0.29 21.39 5.11
CA PHE A 109 -0.27 20.14 4.59
C PHE A 109 0.44 19.70 3.31
N SER A 110 0.66 18.39 3.15
CA SER A 110 1.16 17.83 1.89
C SER A 110 0.00 17.58 0.92
N GLY A 111 0.13 18.13 -0.30
CA GLY A 111 -0.76 17.85 -1.42
C GLY A 111 -0.40 16.62 -2.23
N GLU A 112 0.65 15.90 -1.85
CA GLU A 112 1.22 14.83 -2.64
C GLU A 112 0.26 13.64 -2.75
N ALA A 113 0.24 13.04 -3.93
CA ALA A 113 -0.42 11.78 -4.20
C ALA A 113 0.56 10.82 -4.90
N SER A 114 0.35 9.53 -4.70
CA SER A 114 1.06 8.47 -5.42
C SER A 114 0.07 7.44 -5.90
N PHE A 115 0.42 6.77 -6.99
CA PHE A 115 -0.48 5.82 -7.63
C PHE A 115 0.24 4.53 -7.98
N ILE A 116 -0.49 3.42 -7.93
CA ILE A 116 -0.07 2.20 -8.62
C ILE A 116 -1.02 2.01 -9.79
N LEU A 117 -0.47 2.02 -11.00
CA LEU A 117 -1.18 1.67 -12.22
C LEU A 117 -0.86 0.22 -12.56
N GLY A 118 -1.87 -0.60 -12.79
CA GLY A 118 -1.67 -1.94 -13.33
C GLY A 118 -2.71 -2.31 -14.36
N GLY A 119 -2.43 -3.30 -15.19
CA GLY A 119 -3.37 -3.72 -16.20
C GLY A 119 -2.72 -4.46 -17.36
N GLN A 120 -3.50 -4.63 -18.43
CA GLN A 120 -3.03 -5.21 -19.67
C GLN A 120 -3.76 -4.57 -20.84
N ILE A 121 -3.02 -4.27 -21.91
CA ILE A 121 -3.52 -3.88 -23.22
C ILE A 121 -3.32 -5.07 -24.16
N ARG A 122 -4.30 -5.34 -25.03
CA ARG A 122 -4.27 -6.48 -25.97
C ARG A 122 -2.96 -6.52 -26.76
N GLY A 123 -2.32 -7.69 -26.77
CA GLY A 123 -1.05 -7.92 -27.46
C GLY A 123 0.20 -7.53 -26.65
N LYS A 124 0.04 -7.08 -25.40
CA LYS A 124 1.13 -6.79 -24.46
C LYS A 124 0.98 -7.66 -23.20
N ASP A 125 2.06 -7.80 -22.44
CA ASP A 125 2.03 -8.48 -21.15
C ASP A 125 1.33 -7.64 -20.06
N PRO A 126 0.79 -8.27 -19.00
CA PRO A 126 0.34 -7.53 -17.82
C PRO A 126 1.50 -6.79 -17.15
N GLU A 127 1.27 -5.55 -16.74
CA GLU A 127 2.27 -4.70 -16.08
C GLU A 127 1.69 -3.99 -14.86
N ILE A 128 2.56 -3.65 -13.91
CA ILE A 128 2.26 -2.77 -12.79
C ILE A 128 3.39 -1.73 -12.65
N LEU A 129 3.03 -0.47 -12.46
CA LEU A 129 3.93 0.66 -12.36
C LEU A 129 3.55 1.52 -11.14
N LEU A 130 4.57 2.04 -10.46
CA LEU A 130 4.43 2.98 -9.35
C LEU A 130 4.69 4.38 -9.89
N ILE A 131 3.70 5.26 -9.79
CA ILE A 131 3.77 6.67 -10.16
C ILE A 131 4.02 7.48 -8.88
N TYR A 132 5.15 8.18 -8.85
CA TYR A 132 5.55 9.02 -7.72
C TYR A 132 4.84 10.39 -7.76
N PRO A 133 4.86 11.15 -6.64
CA PRO A 133 4.29 12.50 -6.62
C PRO A 133 4.89 13.45 -7.65
N GLN A 134 6.12 13.19 -8.10
CA GLN A 134 6.82 13.98 -9.13
C GLN A 134 6.40 13.59 -10.57
N GLY A 135 5.46 12.65 -10.73
CA GLY A 135 4.91 12.23 -12.02
C GLY A 135 5.77 11.24 -12.80
N ASN A 136 7.01 11.00 -12.38
CA ASN A 136 7.82 9.89 -12.89
C ASN A 136 7.38 8.55 -12.28
N TYR A 137 7.84 7.45 -12.86
CA TYR A 137 7.42 6.11 -12.46
C TYR A 137 8.52 5.05 -12.56
N ILE A 138 8.31 3.93 -11.88
CA ILE A 138 9.10 2.69 -12.01
C ILE A 138 8.18 1.49 -12.23
N THR A 139 8.75 0.38 -12.68
CA THR A 139 8.11 -0.94 -12.73
C THR A 139 8.75 -1.89 -11.71
N VAL A 140 8.17 -3.08 -11.54
CA VAL A 140 8.69 -4.10 -10.64
C VAL A 140 10.03 -4.67 -11.10
N ALA A 141 10.87 -5.05 -10.12
CA ALA A 141 12.06 -5.86 -10.37
C ALA A 141 11.69 -7.34 -10.55
N PRO A 142 12.48 -8.15 -11.29
CA PRO A 142 12.18 -9.56 -11.53
C PRO A 142 11.97 -10.40 -10.25
N ASN A 143 12.72 -10.10 -9.19
CA ASN A 143 12.69 -10.83 -7.92
C ASN A 143 11.79 -10.20 -6.86
N THR A 144 11.12 -9.09 -7.17
CA THR A 144 10.22 -8.39 -6.25
C THR A 144 9.00 -7.96 -7.03
N PRO A 145 8.08 -8.89 -7.33
CA PRO A 145 7.05 -8.65 -8.33
C PRO A 145 5.80 -8.03 -7.69
N TYR A 146 6.00 -7.02 -6.83
CA TYR A 146 4.91 -6.29 -6.18
C TYR A 146 5.30 -4.82 -5.93
N LEU A 147 4.30 -3.95 -5.82
CA LEU A 147 4.44 -2.53 -5.50
C LEU A 147 3.49 -2.16 -4.37
N GLN A 148 3.91 -1.21 -3.53
CA GLN A 148 3.13 -0.75 -2.39
C GLN A 148 3.13 0.79 -2.34
N ILE A 149 2.02 1.39 -1.90
CA ILE A 149 1.90 2.82 -1.59
C ILE A 149 1.19 3.03 -0.25
N GLY A 150 1.51 4.15 0.43
CA GLY A 150 0.99 4.46 1.77
C GLY A 150 1.82 3.84 2.91
N GLU A 151 1.17 3.19 3.88
CA GLU A 151 1.78 2.56 5.06
C GLU A 151 2.35 1.17 4.74
N THR A 152 3.45 1.12 4.00
CA THR A 152 3.93 -0.11 3.34
C THR A 152 4.74 -1.06 4.24
N LYS A 153 5.32 -0.54 5.33
CA LYS A 153 6.38 -1.25 6.09
C LYS A 153 5.88 -2.49 6.84
N TYR A 154 4.68 -2.43 7.43
CA TYR A 154 4.16 -3.48 8.31
C TYR A 154 3.82 -4.76 7.55
N GLY A 155 3.19 -4.63 6.38
CA GLY A 155 2.77 -5.75 5.55
C GLY A 155 3.85 -6.27 4.60
N LYS A 156 5.01 -5.60 4.50
CA LYS A 156 6.09 -5.98 3.58
C LYS A 156 6.74 -7.35 3.88
N PRO A 157 7.06 -7.72 5.14
CA PRO A 157 7.84 -8.93 5.41
C PRO A 157 7.17 -10.24 5.00
N ILE A 158 5.84 -10.30 4.91
CA ILE A 158 5.16 -11.51 4.40
C ILE A 158 5.24 -11.60 2.88
N LEU A 159 5.21 -10.46 2.18
CA LEU A 159 5.35 -10.40 0.73
C LEU A 159 6.74 -10.87 0.31
N ASP A 160 7.78 -10.36 0.99
CA ASP A 160 9.18 -10.75 0.73
C ASP A 160 9.45 -12.24 0.92
N ARG A 161 8.62 -12.94 1.72
CA ARG A 161 8.78 -14.38 1.99
C ARG A 161 7.96 -15.28 1.09
N MET A 162 6.80 -14.82 0.60
CA MET A 162 5.80 -15.68 -0.03
C MET A 162 5.56 -15.39 -1.50
N ILE A 163 5.88 -14.18 -1.96
CA ILE A 163 5.55 -13.73 -3.32
C ILE A 163 6.75 -13.90 -4.25
N GLY A 164 6.53 -14.67 -5.32
CA GLY A 164 7.42 -14.76 -6.47
C GLY A 164 6.63 -14.88 -7.77
N PRO A 165 7.30 -14.82 -8.95
CA PRO A 165 6.61 -14.86 -10.24
C PRO A 165 5.75 -16.11 -10.46
N THR A 166 6.11 -17.24 -9.83
CA THR A 166 5.39 -18.52 -9.94
C THR A 166 4.32 -18.73 -8.88
N THR A 167 4.13 -17.79 -7.95
CA THR A 167 3.05 -17.87 -6.95
C THR A 167 1.70 -17.86 -7.68
N SER A 168 0.77 -18.72 -7.26
CA SER A 168 -0.58 -18.75 -7.84
C SER A 168 -1.33 -17.44 -7.56
N LEU A 169 -2.33 -17.11 -8.40
CA LEU A 169 -3.16 -15.92 -8.20
C LEU A 169 -3.85 -15.95 -6.81
N GLU A 170 -4.35 -17.11 -6.42
CA GLU A 170 -5.08 -17.33 -5.17
C GLU A 170 -4.16 -17.23 -3.95
N ASP A 171 -2.93 -17.76 -4.01
CA ASP A 171 -1.95 -17.62 -2.93
C ASP A 171 -1.47 -16.17 -2.80
N ALA A 172 -1.22 -15.49 -3.93
CA ALA A 172 -0.86 -14.08 -3.93
C ALA A 172 -2.00 -13.21 -3.36
N ALA A 173 -3.26 -13.51 -3.70
CA ALA A 173 -4.44 -12.87 -3.12
C ALA A 173 -4.55 -13.07 -1.60
N ARG A 174 -4.38 -14.30 -1.11
CA ARG A 174 -4.35 -14.59 0.34
C ARG A 174 -3.20 -13.85 1.03
N CYS A 175 -2.02 -13.84 0.44
CA CYS A 175 -0.86 -13.13 0.97
C CYS A 175 -1.09 -11.61 1.02
N ALA A 176 -1.75 -11.03 0.02
CA ALA A 176 -2.14 -9.61 0.03
C ALA A 176 -3.08 -9.27 1.20
N LEU A 177 -4.05 -10.13 1.48
CA LEU A 177 -4.98 -9.95 2.60
C LEU A 177 -4.27 -10.07 3.97
N VAL A 178 -3.33 -11.00 4.11
CA VAL A 178 -2.47 -11.13 5.31
C VAL A 178 -1.57 -9.91 5.49
N SER A 179 -1.04 -9.37 4.39
CA SER A 179 -0.25 -8.14 4.39
C SER A 179 -1.08 -6.95 4.93
N LEU A 180 -2.32 -6.78 4.45
CA LEU A 180 -3.26 -5.77 4.93
C LEU A 180 -3.66 -5.98 6.40
N ASP A 181 -3.93 -7.22 6.83
CA ASP A 181 -4.26 -7.51 8.24
C ASP A 181 -3.11 -7.12 9.17
N SER A 182 -1.88 -7.50 8.81
CA SER A 182 -0.67 -7.16 9.59
C SER A 182 -0.53 -5.64 9.73
N THR A 183 -0.75 -4.90 8.65
CA THR A 183 -0.72 -3.43 8.68
C THR A 183 -1.82 -2.84 9.55
N MET A 184 -3.07 -3.29 9.41
CA MET A 184 -4.20 -2.75 10.21
C MET A 184 -4.04 -3.01 11.71
N ARG A 185 -3.43 -4.14 12.10
CA ARG A 185 -3.14 -4.45 13.50
C ARG A 185 -2.07 -3.55 14.11
N SER A 186 -1.17 -3.02 13.30
CA SER A 186 -0.03 -2.22 13.77
C SER A 186 -0.14 -0.72 13.47
N ASN A 187 -1.10 -0.30 12.64
CA ASN A 187 -1.28 1.09 12.26
C ASN A 187 -2.78 1.42 12.03
N ILE A 188 -3.35 2.24 12.92
CA ILE A 188 -4.76 2.63 12.91
C ILE A 188 -5.17 3.45 11.68
N SER A 189 -4.20 4.02 10.96
CA SER A 189 -4.44 4.83 9.78
C SER A 189 -4.90 4.02 8.57
N VAL A 190 -4.75 2.69 8.63
CA VAL A 190 -5.18 1.73 7.63
C VAL A 190 -6.40 1.00 8.18
N GLY A 191 -7.41 0.80 7.35
CA GLY A 191 -8.63 0.19 7.85
C GLY A 191 -9.62 -0.29 6.80
N PRO A 192 -10.55 -1.15 7.26
CA PRO A 192 -11.60 -1.74 6.45
C PRO A 192 -12.59 -0.67 5.90
N PRO A 193 -13.41 -1.04 4.92
CA PRO A 193 -13.38 -2.32 4.21
C PRO A 193 -12.10 -2.51 3.38
N VAL A 194 -11.81 -3.77 3.03
CA VAL A 194 -10.67 -4.15 2.19
C VAL A 194 -11.18 -4.57 0.82
N GLU A 195 -10.70 -3.90 -0.22
CA GLU A 195 -11.00 -4.26 -1.60
C GLU A 195 -9.89 -5.17 -2.13
N LEU A 196 -10.27 -6.23 -2.86
CA LEU A 196 -9.36 -7.15 -3.53
C LEU A 196 -9.88 -7.42 -4.94
N ALA A 197 -9.02 -7.26 -5.95
CA ALA A 197 -9.31 -7.63 -7.33
C ALA A 197 -8.26 -8.60 -7.88
N ILE A 198 -8.73 -9.63 -8.59
CA ILE A 198 -7.89 -10.60 -9.28
C ILE A 198 -8.12 -10.45 -10.78
N TYR A 199 -7.02 -10.25 -11.50
CA TYR A 199 -6.97 -10.19 -12.94
C TYR A 199 -6.21 -11.40 -13.47
N ARG A 200 -6.84 -12.20 -14.35
CA ARG A 200 -6.17 -13.26 -15.08
C ARG A 200 -5.61 -12.71 -16.38
N ARG A 201 -4.35 -13.05 -16.69
CA ARG A 201 -3.71 -12.70 -17.96
C ARG A 201 -4.64 -13.00 -19.14
N ASP A 202 -4.69 -12.06 -20.08
CA ASP A 202 -5.48 -12.10 -21.33
C ASP A 202 -7.01 -12.12 -21.15
N SER A 203 -7.55 -11.91 -19.94
CA SER A 203 -9.00 -11.83 -19.73
C SER A 203 -9.61 -10.48 -20.12
N PHE A 204 -8.83 -9.40 -20.00
CA PHE A 204 -9.22 -7.99 -20.16
C PHE A 204 -10.43 -7.53 -19.33
N HIS A 205 -10.74 -8.23 -18.24
CA HIS A 205 -11.75 -7.85 -17.25
C HIS A 205 -11.33 -8.37 -15.86
N VAL A 206 -11.81 -7.73 -14.80
CA VAL A 206 -11.55 -8.22 -13.43
C VAL A 206 -12.29 -9.54 -13.22
N SER A 207 -11.54 -10.63 -13.04
CA SER A 207 -12.11 -11.98 -12.91
C SER A 207 -12.81 -12.18 -11.57
N HIS A 208 -12.26 -11.62 -10.50
CA HIS A 208 -12.88 -11.66 -9.16
C HIS A 208 -12.68 -10.33 -8.45
N TYR A 209 -13.72 -9.88 -7.76
CA TYR A 209 -13.68 -8.68 -6.94
C TYR A 209 -14.34 -8.97 -5.59
N LEU A 210 -13.66 -8.62 -4.50
CA LEU A 210 -14.16 -8.73 -3.13
C LEU A 210 -14.11 -7.35 -2.48
N ASN A 211 -15.13 -7.04 -1.70
CA ASN A 211 -15.16 -5.92 -0.78
C ASN A 211 -15.45 -6.47 0.62
N LEU A 212 -14.41 -6.57 1.45
CA LEU A 212 -14.43 -7.30 2.71
C LEU A 212 -14.53 -6.33 3.88
N GLU A 213 -15.70 -6.31 4.54
CA GLU A 213 -15.84 -5.69 5.84
C GLU A 213 -15.13 -6.50 6.94
N MET A 214 -14.86 -5.87 8.09
CA MET A 214 -14.29 -6.60 9.25
C MET A 214 -15.14 -7.75 9.73
N THR A 215 -16.44 -7.64 9.56
CA THR A 215 -17.45 -8.63 9.96
C THR A 215 -17.58 -9.78 8.97
N SER A 216 -16.86 -9.74 7.84
CA SER A 216 -16.86 -10.82 6.86
C SER A 216 -16.40 -12.12 7.50
N GLN A 217 -17.21 -13.18 7.33
CA GLN A 217 -16.91 -14.51 7.86
C GLN A 217 -15.58 -15.04 7.32
N PHE A 218 -15.33 -14.85 6.02
CA PHE A 218 -14.08 -15.26 5.38
C PHE A 218 -12.88 -14.51 5.98
N TYR A 219 -12.98 -13.18 6.10
CA TYR A 219 -11.87 -12.36 6.60
C TYR A 219 -11.55 -12.69 8.06
N THR A 220 -12.58 -12.85 8.89
CA THR A 220 -12.44 -13.26 10.30
C THR A 220 -11.79 -14.65 10.42
N ALA A 221 -12.24 -15.62 9.61
CA ALA A 221 -11.67 -16.97 9.62
C ALA A 221 -10.20 -16.97 9.18
N MET A 222 -9.85 -16.20 8.14
CA MET A 222 -8.47 -16.04 7.69
C MET A 222 -7.58 -15.45 8.79
N GLN A 223 -8.00 -14.36 9.43
CA GLN A 223 -7.28 -13.71 10.53
C GLN A 223 -7.04 -14.69 11.69
N LYS A 224 -8.08 -15.44 12.09
CA LYS A 224 -7.99 -16.44 13.17
C LYS A 224 -7.00 -17.54 12.82
N ASN A 225 -7.10 -18.12 11.64
CA ASN A 225 -6.24 -19.22 11.20
C ASN A 225 -4.79 -18.77 11.05
N TRP A 226 -4.55 -17.56 10.52
CA TRP A 226 -3.21 -16.98 10.41
C TRP A 226 -2.56 -16.75 11.77
N ALA A 227 -3.29 -16.13 12.70
CA ALA A 227 -2.79 -15.88 14.06
C ALA A 227 -2.45 -17.18 14.79
N GLU A 228 -3.30 -18.21 14.65
CA GLU A 228 -3.04 -19.52 15.23
C GLU A 228 -1.82 -20.20 14.60
N GLY A 229 -1.69 -20.15 13.27
CA GLY A 229 -0.54 -20.68 12.55
C GLY A 229 0.78 -20.04 12.99
N ILE A 230 0.82 -18.71 13.16
CA ILE A 230 2.00 -18.01 13.69
C ILE A 230 2.35 -18.50 15.09
N ARG A 231 1.37 -18.61 16.00
CA ARG A 231 1.61 -19.09 17.37
C ARG A 231 2.17 -20.50 17.37
N GLN A 232 1.62 -21.38 16.53
CA GLN A 232 2.12 -22.75 16.41
C GLN A 232 3.55 -22.79 15.86
N ALA A 233 3.87 -21.99 14.84
CA ALA A 233 5.22 -21.90 14.31
C ALA A 233 6.21 -21.37 15.36
N PHE A 234 5.83 -20.33 16.12
CA PHE A 234 6.62 -19.78 17.21
C PHE A 234 6.88 -20.80 18.32
N ASN A 235 5.85 -21.54 18.74
CA ASN A 235 5.98 -22.57 19.78
C ASN A 235 6.86 -23.77 19.37
N ARG A 236 7.12 -23.94 18.08
CA ARG A 236 8.02 -24.98 17.53
C ARG A 236 9.46 -24.50 17.36
N LEU A 237 9.76 -23.25 17.66
CA LEU A 237 11.15 -22.77 17.65
C LEU A 237 11.98 -23.55 18.67
N PRO A 238 13.27 -23.81 18.38
CA PRO A 238 14.15 -24.45 19.34
C PRO A 238 14.19 -23.63 20.62
N ARG A 239 14.11 -24.32 21.77
CA ARG A 239 14.31 -23.69 23.07
C ARG A 239 15.77 -23.33 23.25
N PHE A 240 16.04 -22.27 23.99
CA PHE A 240 17.42 -21.96 24.34
C PHE A 240 17.97 -23.02 25.30
N ASP A 241 19.26 -23.32 25.19
CA ASP A 241 19.93 -24.35 26.01
C ASP A 241 19.79 -24.07 27.52
N TRP A 242 19.64 -22.80 27.89
CA TRP A 242 19.49 -22.35 29.28
C TRP A 242 18.06 -22.46 29.85
N GLU A 243 17.03 -22.71 29.03
CA GLU A 243 15.64 -22.83 29.52
C GLU A 243 15.46 -23.98 30.53
N SER A 244 16.31 -25.01 30.47
CA SER A 244 16.24 -26.16 31.38
C SER A 244 17.09 -25.98 32.66
N ASN A 245 18.01 -25.01 32.67
CA ASN A 245 19.06 -24.87 33.69
C ASN A 245 19.13 -23.44 34.25
N TRP A 246 17.98 -22.77 34.39
CA TRP A 246 17.91 -21.38 34.91
C TRP A 246 18.60 -21.22 36.27
N GLU A 247 18.58 -22.25 37.12
CA GLU A 247 19.18 -22.26 38.45
C GLU A 247 20.71 -22.48 38.45
N GLN A 248 21.30 -22.85 37.31
CA GLN A 248 22.74 -23.16 37.18
C GLN A 248 23.49 -22.18 36.28
N LEU A 249 22.81 -21.13 35.78
CA LEU A 249 23.49 -20.07 35.04
C LEU A 249 24.41 -19.32 36.01
N PRO A 250 25.70 -19.11 35.66
CA PRO A 250 26.54 -18.22 36.43
C PRO A 250 25.86 -16.85 36.50
N GLU A 251 25.92 -16.20 37.68
CA GLU A 251 25.41 -14.84 37.83
C GLU A 251 25.93 -13.98 36.67
N PRO A 252 25.07 -13.17 36.03
CA PRO A 252 25.50 -12.31 34.94
C PRO A 252 26.68 -11.48 35.44
N VAL A 253 27.87 -11.72 34.86
CA VAL A 253 29.06 -10.96 35.20
C VAL A 253 28.77 -9.54 34.71
N TYR A 254 28.45 -8.65 35.65
CA TYR A 254 28.36 -7.24 35.36
C TYR A 254 29.75 -6.76 34.93
N ASP A 255 29.88 -6.44 33.64
CA ASP A 255 31.06 -5.76 33.15
C ASP A 255 30.85 -4.25 33.34
N PRO A 256 31.49 -3.62 34.34
CA PRO A 256 31.37 -2.18 34.57
C PRO A 256 31.90 -1.34 33.39
N ALA A 257 32.63 -1.93 32.43
CA ALA A 257 33.10 -1.25 31.23
C ALA A 257 32.08 -1.27 30.07
N VAL A 258 30.98 -2.03 30.18
CA VAL A 258 29.86 -1.97 29.23
C VAL A 258 28.88 -0.92 29.75
N PRO A 259 28.86 0.30 29.21
CA PRO A 259 27.93 1.31 29.66
C PRO A 259 26.51 0.81 29.37
N PHE A 260 25.71 0.65 30.42
CA PHE A 260 24.26 0.72 30.26
C PHE A 260 23.98 2.11 29.66
N CYS A 261 23.05 2.21 28.71
CA CYS A 261 22.44 3.49 28.40
C CYS A 261 21.63 3.94 29.62
N THR A 262 22.31 4.38 30.67
CA THR A 262 21.73 5.18 31.75
C THR A 262 21.56 6.56 31.17
N GLU A 263 20.29 6.97 31.03
CA GLU A 263 19.73 8.30 30.72
C GLU A 263 20.54 9.30 29.86
N PRO A 264 19.90 10.07 28.97
CA PRO A 264 20.61 11.10 28.22
C PRO A 264 21.11 12.18 29.20
N ASP A 265 22.38 12.11 29.57
CA ASP A 265 23.08 13.19 30.25
C ASP A 265 23.01 14.45 29.37
N GLY A 266 22.16 15.42 29.77
CA GLY A 266 22.42 16.84 29.53
C GLY A 266 21.71 17.55 28.37
N LEU A 267 20.43 17.27 28.07
CA LEU A 267 19.63 18.14 27.19
C LEU A 267 18.21 18.41 27.72
N PHE A 268 18.09 18.83 28.97
CA PHE A 268 16.93 19.61 29.42
C PHE A 268 17.45 20.84 30.18
N GLU A 269 17.77 21.91 29.45
CA GLU A 269 17.75 23.25 30.03
C GLU A 269 16.30 23.52 30.45
N GLU A 270 16.08 23.72 31.76
CA GLU A 270 14.84 24.28 32.30
C GLU A 270 14.60 25.64 31.63
N ILE A 271 13.64 25.70 30.72
CA ILE A 271 13.07 26.97 30.28
C ILE A 271 12.25 27.50 31.46
N ALA A 272 12.85 28.42 32.22
CA ALA A 272 12.16 29.16 33.27
C ALA A 272 10.92 29.88 32.69
N PRO A 273 9.78 29.89 33.41
CA PRO A 273 8.59 30.58 32.93
C PRO A 273 8.83 32.10 32.89
N PRO A 274 8.28 32.83 31.90
CA PRO A 274 8.45 34.27 31.82
C PRO A 274 7.81 34.94 33.04
N GLN A 275 8.61 35.72 33.76
CA GLN A 275 8.10 36.60 34.80
C GLN A 275 7.26 37.70 34.16
N SER A 276 6.03 37.84 34.65
CA SER A 276 5.08 38.89 34.29
C SER A 276 5.60 40.27 34.68
N ALA A 277 5.62 41.19 33.71
CA ALA A 277 5.52 42.63 33.90
C ALA A 277 4.72 43.23 32.74
#